data_AF-C0M8A1-F1
#
_entry.id   AF-C0M8A1-F1
#
_cell.length_a   1.000
_cell.length_b   1.000
_cell.length_c   1.000
_cell.angle_alpha   90.00
_cell.angle_beta   90.00
_cell.angle_gamma   90.00
#
_symmetry.space_group_name_H-M   'P 1'
#
loop_
_entity.id
_entity.type
_entity.pdbx_description
1 polymer ?
#
loop_
_entity_poly.entity_id
_entity_poly.type
_entity_poly.pdbx_seq_one_letter_code
_entity_poly.pdbx_strand_id
1 'polypeptide(L)'
;MKKLLLTSAAALALATVAVSTTKVEAFSRGHVIEHTINDTKSLSAARWGSRLQILNLLTRFKHKLGEDGFRSYNRQFRARVGAAKSVSEIDELYNKFEKELEELEDLT
;
A
#
# COMPACT_ATOMS: atom_id res chain seq x y z
N MET A 1 -7.70 7.42 -37.76
CA MET A 1 -7.21 6.31 -36.89
C MET A 1 -5.69 6.35 -36.83
N LYS A 2 -5.11 6.83 -35.72
CA LYS A 2 -3.72 6.55 -35.33
C LYS A 2 -3.71 6.45 -33.81
N LYS A 3 -3.51 5.23 -33.31
CA LYS A 3 -3.44 4.88 -31.89
C LYS A 3 -2.06 5.31 -31.38
N LEU A 4 -2.00 6.34 -30.55
CA LEU A 4 -0.81 6.64 -29.76
C LEU A 4 -0.98 5.93 -28.42
N LEU A 5 -0.40 4.73 -28.35
CA LEU A 5 -0.20 4.02 -27.10
C LEU A 5 0.81 4.83 -26.28
N LEU A 6 0.31 5.63 -25.35
CA LEU A 6 1.13 6.27 -24.32
C LEU A 6 1.53 5.19 -23.32
N THR A 7 2.61 4.49 -23.66
CA THR A 7 3.48 3.80 -22.72
C THR A 7 4.07 4.83 -21.75
N SER A 8 3.36 5.11 -20.65
CA SER A 8 3.93 5.84 -19.51
C SER A 8 4.38 4.83 -18.47
N ALA A 9 5.59 4.30 -18.66
CA ALA A 9 6.34 3.63 -17.61
C ALA A 9 6.72 4.69 -16.57
N ALA A 10 5.87 4.88 -15.57
CA ALA A 10 6.21 5.65 -14.38
C ALA A 10 7.20 4.81 -13.55
N ALA A 11 8.49 4.95 -13.83
CA ALA A 11 9.56 4.46 -12.99
C ALA A 11 9.48 5.18 -11.65
N LEU A 12 8.83 4.55 -10.66
CA LEU A 12 8.80 5.01 -9.29
C LEU A 12 10.19 4.78 -8.68
N ALA A 13 11.10 5.72 -8.91
CA ALA A 13 12.42 5.74 -8.28
C ALA A 13 12.25 5.97 -6.77
N LEU A 14 12.30 4.89 -5.99
CA LEU A 14 12.35 4.93 -4.54
C LEU A 14 13.69 5.55 -4.11
N ALA A 15 13.67 6.84 -3.81
CA ALA A 15 14.79 7.54 -3.20
C ALA A 15 15.09 6.96 -1.81
N THR A 16 16.15 6.18 -1.71
CA THR A 16 16.71 5.70 -0.44
C THR A 16 17.41 6.83 0.28
N VAL A 17 16.70 7.50 1.18
CA VAL A 17 17.31 8.41 2.16
C VAL A 17 17.98 7.55 3.24
N ALA A 18 19.30 7.44 3.18
CA ALA A 18 20.11 6.79 4.21
C ALA A 18 20.22 7.72 5.43
N VAL A 19 19.29 7.60 6.38
CA VAL A 19 19.48 8.14 7.74
C VAL A 19 20.20 7.08 8.58
N SER A 20 21.38 7.45 9.04
CA SER A 20 22.29 6.70 9.89
C SER A 20 21.61 6.08 11.11
N THR A 21 21.78 4.76 11.27
CA THR A 21 21.30 3.94 12.38
C THR A 21 22.21 4.05 13.60
N THR A 22 21.97 5.03 14.48
CA THR A 22 22.53 4.99 15.84
C THR A 22 21.72 4.00 16.69
N LYS A 23 22.33 2.84 16.99
CA LYS A 23 21.77 1.79 17.84
C LYS A 23 21.52 2.33 19.26
N VAL A 24 20.28 2.21 19.73
CA VAL A 24 19.92 2.43 21.15
C VAL A 24 19.51 1.07 21.71
N GLU A 25 20.41 0.45 22.47
CA GLU A 25 20.13 -0.82 23.16
C GLU A 25 19.33 -0.54 24.44
N ALA A 26 18.01 -0.67 24.37
CA ALA A 26 17.15 -0.66 25.55
C ALA A 26 17.15 -2.06 26.18
N PHE A 27 17.95 -2.22 27.24
CA PHE A 27 18.08 -3.45 28.01
C PHE A 27 16.80 -3.68 28.84
N SER A 28 15.93 -4.60 28.43
CA SER A 28 14.80 -5.06 29.24
C SER A 28 15.01 -6.53 29.64
N ARG A 29 15.12 -6.77 30.94
CA ARG A 29 15.21 -8.11 31.55
C ARG A 29 13.97 -8.93 31.17
N GLY A 30 14.13 -9.99 30.37
CA GLY A 30 13.15 -11.07 30.32
C GLY A 30 12.93 -11.77 28.99
N HIS A 31 13.29 -11.17 27.86
CA HIS A 31 13.39 -11.82 26.56
C HIS A 31 14.17 -10.83 25.67
N VAL A 32 15.34 -11.24 25.18
CA VAL A 32 15.95 -10.53 24.05
C VAL A 32 15.08 -10.91 22.86
N ILE A 33 14.00 -10.18 22.65
CA ILE A 33 13.37 -10.17 21.35
C ILE A 33 14.37 -9.43 20.48
N GLU A 34 15.24 -10.18 19.80
CA GLU A 34 15.96 -9.69 18.63
C GLU A 34 14.89 -9.34 17.59
N HIS A 35 14.21 -8.21 17.79
CA HIS A 35 13.62 -7.49 16.69
C HIS A 35 14.80 -6.94 15.92
N THR A 36 15.30 -7.77 15.01
CA THR A 36 16.27 -7.43 13.98
C THR A 36 15.97 -6.03 13.49
N ILE A 37 16.81 -5.07 13.89
CA ILE A 37 16.71 -3.62 13.60
C ILE A 37 17.11 -3.37 12.13
N ASN A 38 16.54 -4.18 11.25
CA ASN A 38 16.72 -4.15 9.81
C ASN A 38 15.35 -4.11 9.11
N ASP A 39 14.27 -3.88 9.87
CA ASP A 39 12.90 -3.98 9.39
C ASP A 39 12.40 -2.66 8.79
N THR A 40 13.14 -2.15 7.80
CA THR A 40 12.54 -1.40 6.68
C THR A 40 11.48 -2.24 5.93
N LYS A 41 11.40 -3.54 6.26
CA LYS A 41 10.44 -4.58 5.87
C LYS A 41 9.36 -4.88 6.93
N SER A 42 9.14 -4.02 7.92
CA SER A 42 8.09 -4.31 8.92
C SER A 42 6.71 -4.33 8.28
N LEU A 43 5.99 -5.45 8.46
CA LEU A 43 4.63 -5.65 7.94
C LEU A 43 3.68 -4.51 8.38
N SER A 44 3.92 -3.93 9.56
CA SER A 44 3.17 -2.78 10.07
C SER A 44 3.37 -1.52 9.22
N ALA A 45 4.60 -1.22 8.80
CA ALA A 45 4.90 -0.10 7.92
C ALA A 45 4.27 -0.32 6.53
N ALA A 46 4.38 -1.54 5.98
CA ALA A 46 3.73 -1.89 4.72
C ALA A 46 2.20 -1.73 4.78
N ARG A 47 1.56 -2.18 5.87
CA ARG A 47 0.12 -1.98 6.12
C ARG A 47 -0.27 -0.51 6.22
N TRP A 48 0.59 0.34 6.78
CA TRP A 48 0.34 1.78 6.88
C TRP A 48 0.51 2.48 5.54
N GLY A 49 1.58 2.16 4.80
CA GLY A 49 1.85 2.69 3.47
C GLY A 49 0.72 2.35 2.48
N SER A 50 0.28 1.09 2.46
CA SER A 50 -0.80 0.66 1.57
C SER A 50 -2.14 1.32 1.90
N ARG A 51 -2.42 1.65 3.17
CA ARG A 51 -3.60 2.43 3.56
C ARG A 51 -3.60 3.85 2.99
N LEU A 52 -2.44 4.47 2.80
CA LEU A 52 -2.35 5.78 2.15
C LEU A 52 -2.53 5.65 0.63
N GLN A 53 -1.90 4.63 0.04
CA GLN A 53 -2.02 4.35 -1.40
C GLN A 53 -3.48 4.10 -1.80
N ILE A 54 -4.22 3.28 -1.05
CA ILE A 54 -5.64 3.03 -1.37
C ILE A 54 -6.50 4.28 -1.23
N LEU A 55 -6.22 5.17 -0.27
CA LEU A 55 -7.00 6.40 -0.11
C LEU A 55 -6.79 7.34 -1.30
N ASN A 56 -5.55 7.42 -1.79
CA ASN A 56 -5.25 8.17 -3.01
C ASN A 56 -5.99 7.57 -4.21
N LEU A 57 -5.93 6.24 -4.37
CA LEU A 57 -6.63 5.52 -5.43
C LEU A 57 -8.14 5.78 -5.38
N LEU A 58 -8.79 5.53 -4.26
CA LEU A 58 -10.23 5.77 -4.08
C LEU A 58 -10.62 7.23 -4.27
N THR A 59 -9.72 8.17 -4.01
CA THR A 59 -9.98 9.59 -4.25
C THR A 59 -10.05 9.90 -5.74
N ARG A 60 -9.22 9.24 -6.58
CA ARG A 60 -9.31 9.33 -8.04
C ARG A 60 -10.65 8.80 -8.55
N PHE A 61 -11.10 7.67 -8.01
CA PHE A 61 -12.37 7.03 -8.39
C PHE A 61 -13.59 7.56 -7.62
N LYS A 62 -13.44 8.57 -6.74
CA LYS A 62 -14.52 9.08 -5.89
C LYS A 62 -15.75 9.51 -6.70
N HIS A 63 -15.53 10.07 -7.87
CA HIS A 63 -16.58 10.55 -8.76
C HIS A 63 -17.47 9.42 -9.29
N LYS A 64 -16.95 8.20 -9.49
CA LYS A 64 -17.71 7.03 -9.94
C LYS A 64 -18.32 6.25 -8.77
N LEU A 65 -17.54 6.08 -7.71
CA LEU A 65 -17.93 5.30 -6.54
C LEU A 65 -19.01 5.98 -5.68
N GLY A 66 -19.07 7.31 -5.72
CA GLY A 66 -19.82 8.08 -4.75
C GLY A 66 -19.27 7.92 -3.32
N GLU A 67 -19.95 8.52 -2.35
CA GLU A 67 -19.49 8.53 -0.96
C GLU A 67 -19.65 7.16 -0.27
N ASP A 68 -20.74 6.45 -0.59
CA ASP A 68 -21.01 5.11 -0.06
C ASP A 68 -20.04 4.07 -0.61
N GLY A 69 -19.76 4.11 -1.92
CA GLY A 69 -18.77 3.25 -2.57
C GLY A 69 -17.38 3.49 -2.00
N PHE A 70 -16.97 4.76 -1.87
CA PHE A 70 -15.68 5.12 -1.26
C PHE A 70 -15.53 4.53 0.14
N ARG A 71 -16.55 4.69 1.01
CA ARG A 71 -16.52 4.16 2.39
C ARG A 71 -16.48 2.64 2.40
N SER A 72 -17.26 1.99 1.55
CA SER A 72 -17.33 0.53 1.45
C SER A 72 -15.97 -0.06 1.02
N TYR A 73 -15.39 0.44 -0.07
CA TYR A 73 -14.10 -0.02 -0.58
C TYR A 73 -12.97 0.19 0.43
N ASN A 74 -12.92 1.37 1.06
CA ASN A 74 -11.92 1.65 2.09
C ASN A 74 -12.02 0.67 3.28
N ARG A 75 -13.25 0.37 3.74
CA ARG A 75 -13.46 -0.60 4.82
C ARG A 75 -12.99 -2.00 4.43
N GLN A 76 -13.33 -2.45 3.23
CA GLN A 76 -12.92 -3.77 2.74
C GLN A 76 -11.40 -3.90 2.62
N PHE A 77 -10.74 -2.88 2.04
CA PHE A 77 -9.29 -2.87 1.92
C PHE A 77 -8.60 -2.93 3.28
N ARG A 78 -9.04 -2.10 4.24
CA ARG A 78 -8.45 -2.09 5.60
C ARG A 78 -8.57 -3.43 6.30
N ALA A 79 -9.69 -4.14 6.11
CA ALA A 79 -9.88 -5.48 6.67
C ALA A 79 -8.91 -6.50 6.05
N ARG A 80 -8.80 -6.52 4.70
CA ARG A 80 -7.93 -7.46 3.98
C ARG A 80 -6.44 -7.21 4.27
N VAL A 81 -6.00 -5.95 4.24
CA VAL A 81 -4.61 -5.57 4.60
C VAL A 81 -4.29 -5.85 6.07
N GLY A 82 -5.28 -5.71 6.97
CA GLY A 82 -5.13 -6.09 8.38
C GLY A 82 -4.90 -7.59 8.56
N ALA A 83 -5.47 -8.42 7.68
CA ALA A 83 -5.34 -9.88 7.72
C ALA A 83 -4.08 -10.41 6.99
N ALA A 84 -3.50 -9.64 6.08
CA ALA A 84 -2.32 -10.03 5.31
C ALA A 84 -1.12 -10.34 6.22
N LYS A 85 -0.41 -11.44 5.96
CA LYS A 85 0.72 -11.95 6.76
C LYS A 85 2.09 -11.57 6.19
N SER A 86 2.14 -11.09 4.95
CA SER A 86 3.37 -10.68 4.27
C SER A 86 3.19 -9.37 3.52
N VAL A 87 4.30 -8.72 3.18
CA VAL A 87 4.30 -7.51 2.34
C VAL A 87 3.83 -7.82 0.92
N SER A 88 4.25 -8.96 0.35
CA SER A 88 3.82 -9.42 -0.97
C SER A 88 2.29 -9.57 -1.06
N GLU A 89 1.65 -10.12 -0.03
CA GLU A 89 0.18 -10.21 0.02
C GLU A 89 -0.49 -8.83 0.04
N ILE A 90 0.13 -7.83 0.67
CA ILE A 90 -0.40 -6.46 0.68
C ILE A 90 -0.30 -5.83 -0.72
N ASP A 91 0.81 -6.04 -1.41
CA ASP A 91 1.02 -5.53 -2.78
C ASP A 91 0.06 -6.21 -3.77
N GLU A 92 -0.15 -7.52 -3.67
CA GLU A 92 -1.15 -8.25 -4.46
C GLU A 92 -2.57 -7.75 -4.20
N LEU A 93 -2.92 -7.48 -2.94
CA LEU A 93 -4.20 -6.89 -2.58
C LEU A 93 -4.36 -5.50 -3.18
N TYR A 94 -3.32 -4.67 -3.15
CA TYR A 94 -3.36 -3.35 -3.79
C TYR A 94 -3.63 -3.47 -5.29
N ASN A 95 -2.84 -4.27 -6.01
CA ASN A 95 -2.98 -4.45 -7.46
C ASN A 95 -4.37 -4.98 -7.85
N LYS A 96 -4.92 -5.89 -7.04
CA LYS A 96 -6.28 -6.40 -7.26
C LYS A 96 -7.35 -5.31 -7.11
N PHE A 97 -7.24 -4.48 -6.07
CA PHE A 97 -8.18 -3.36 -5.87
C PHE A 97 -8.05 -2.30 -6.95
N GLU A 98 -6.84 -2.01 -7.41
CA GLU A 98 -6.60 -1.11 -8.53
C GLU A 98 -7.29 -1.60 -9.81
N LYS A 99 -7.09 -2.87 -10.15
CA LYS A 99 -7.76 -3.47 -11.30
C LYS A 99 -9.29 -3.47 -11.19
N GLU A 100 -9.84 -3.81 -10.02
CA GLU A 100 -11.29 -3.77 -9.78
C GLU A 100 -11.88 -2.35 -9.99
N LEU A 101 -11.13 -1.30 -9.63
CA LEU A 101 -11.54 0.09 -9.82
C LEU A 101 -11.36 0.58 -11.26
N GLU A 102 -10.29 0.16 -11.94
CA GLU A 102 -10.07 0.45 -13.36
C GLU A 102 -11.15 -0.21 -14.23
N GLU A 103 -11.53 -1.46 -13.95
CA GLU A 103 -12.62 -2.14 -14.66
C GLU A 103 -13.97 -1.42 -14.48
N LEU A 104 -14.20 -0.84 -13.29
CA LEU A 104 -15.36 0.03 -13.06
C LEU A 104 -15.29 1.34 -13.87
N GLU A 105 -14.10 1.81 -14.19
CA GLU A 105 -13.92 3.00 -15.02
C GLU A 105 -14.10 2.74 -16.50
N ASP A 106 -13.64 1.60 -17.01
CA ASP A 106 -13.77 1.22 -18.42
C ASP A 106 -15.20 0.82 -18.83
N LEU A 107 -16.05 0.44 -17.86
CA LEU A 107 -17.45 0.03 -18.08
C LEU A 107 -18.46 1.21 -18.17
N THR A 108 -18.03 2.44 -17.87
CA THR A 108 -18.87 3.66 -17.87
C THR A 108 -18.44 4.65 -18.93
#